data_AF-A0A920S6Y8-F1
#
_entry.id   AF-A0A920S6Y8-F1
#
_cell.length_a   1.000
_cell.length_b   1.000
_cell.length_c   1.000
_cell.angle_alpha   90.00
_cell.angle_beta   90.00
_cell.angle_gamma   90.00
#
_symmetry.space_group_name_H-M   'P 1'
#
loop_
_entity.id
_entity.type
_entity.pdbx_description
1 polymer ?
#
loop_
_entity_poly.entity_id
_entity_poly.type
_entity_poly.pdbx_seq_one_letter_code
_entity_poly.pdbx_strand_id
1 'polypeptide(L)'
;MRMAVTMGDASALDQKSLFGVLRMGNWRTTWWSMGMLYPEGRRYSSAIGCAHPHGRRIEPSDRRLPQRDRSWFSYNSDLTPGIMRKDSGAAARAYVDRATKDALKEEVAGIVTLPVNKEATRLSDPHFIGHTELIAQLCDVQNYSMMLVTDDVAVSHVSTHVPLTRAIQHVTKHKVRSVIELTHTTLSTHSENPRIAVCGLNPHASENGLFGDEEKQHITPAINESNRSWN
;
A
#
# COMPACT_ATOMS: atom_id res chain seq x y z
N MET A 1 -11.21 16.28 -3.11
CA MET A 1 -10.48 15.04 -3.46
C MET A 1 -11.24 13.85 -2.87
N ARG A 2 -11.25 12.68 -3.53
CA ARG A 2 -11.91 11.46 -3.03
C ARG A 2 -10.86 10.36 -2.86
N MET A 3 -10.90 9.62 -1.76
CA MET A 3 -9.98 8.49 -1.49
C MET A 3 -10.74 7.16 -1.46
N ALA A 4 -10.17 6.09 -2.01
CA ALA A 4 -10.67 4.73 -1.79
C ALA A 4 -10.00 4.12 -0.55
N VAL A 5 -10.76 3.49 0.33
CA VAL A 5 -10.27 2.75 1.49
C VAL A 5 -10.70 1.29 1.35
N THR A 6 -9.76 0.37 1.16
CA THR A 6 -10.11 -1.06 1.03
C THR A 6 -10.24 -1.71 2.39
N MET A 7 -11.26 -2.54 2.59
CA MET A 7 -11.53 -3.13 3.91
C MET A 7 -10.55 -4.24 4.33
N GLY A 8 -9.63 -4.70 3.48
CA GLY A 8 -8.68 -5.75 3.85
C GLY A 8 -9.35 -7.12 4.09
N ASP A 9 -8.68 -8.01 4.81
CA ASP A 9 -9.26 -9.30 5.21
C ASP A 9 -10.17 -9.14 6.42
N ALA A 10 -11.47 -9.28 6.19
CA ALA A 10 -12.47 -9.15 7.24
C ALA A 10 -12.47 -10.27 8.29
N SER A 11 -11.68 -11.33 8.10
CA SER A 11 -11.41 -12.31 9.16
C SER A 11 -10.32 -11.83 10.14
N ALA A 12 -9.53 -10.82 9.77
CA ALA A 12 -8.46 -10.28 10.60
C ALA A 12 -9.01 -9.39 11.73
N LEU A 13 -8.21 -9.17 12.78
CA LEU A 13 -8.55 -8.35 13.96
C LEU A 13 -8.41 -6.83 13.71
N ASP A 14 -7.85 -6.44 12.57
CA ASP A 14 -7.49 -5.06 12.19
C ASP A 14 -8.70 -4.14 11.92
N GLN A 15 -9.86 -4.72 11.62
CA GLN A 15 -11.13 -4.02 11.47
C GLN A 15 -11.49 -3.15 12.68
N LYS A 16 -11.06 -3.53 13.90
CA LYS A 16 -11.23 -2.71 15.12
C LYS A 16 -10.60 -1.34 14.96
N SER A 17 -9.36 -1.30 14.47
CA SER A 17 -8.60 -0.07 14.28
C SER A 17 -9.27 0.81 13.24
N LEU A 18 -9.72 0.22 12.13
CA LEU A 18 -10.47 0.96 11.12
C LEU A 18 -11.76 1.56 11.68
N PHE A 19 -12.58 0.79 12.38
CA PHE A 19 -13.81 1.31 12.97
C PHE A 19 -13.53 2.40 14.00
N GLY A 20 -12.43 2.30 14.76
CA GLY A 20 -11.94 3.37 15.62
C GLY A 20 -11.65 4.64 14.85
N VAL A 21 -10.84 4.56 13.78
CA VAL A 21 -10.47 5.71 12.94
C VAL A 21 -11.69 6.31 12.24
N LEU A 22 -12.58 5.50 11.66
CA LEU A 22 -13.82 5.96 11.02
C LEU A 22 -14.73 6.72 12.00
N ARG A 23 -14.75 6.33 13.27
CA ARG A 23 -15.55 6.99 14.33
C ARG A 23 -14.97 8.30 14.82
N MET A 24 -13.67 8.57 14.65
CA MET A 24 -13.08 9.85 15.05
C MET A 24 -13.68 11.05 14.30
N GLY A 25 -14.29 10.83 13.13
CA GLY A 25 -15.15 11.81 12.44
C GLY A 25 -14.44 13.02 11.82
N ASN A 26 -13.18 13.29 12.19
CA ASN A 26 -12.40 14.45 11.75
C ASN A 26 -11.77 14.25 10.38
N TRP A 27 -12.59 13.95 9.38
CA TRP A 27 -12.15 13.72 8.00
C TRP A 27 -12.17 15.02 7.20
N ARG A 28 -11.00 15.47 6.73
CA ARG A 28 -10.88 16.62 5.80
C ARG A 28 -11.24 16.26 4.35
N THR A 29 -11.46 14.99 4.05
CA THR A 29 -11.61 14.47 2.69
C THR A 29 -12.75 13.46 2.63
N THR A 30 -13.49 13.45 1.52
CA THR A 30 -14.52 12.43 1.26
C THR A 30 -13.84 11.11 0.90
N TRP A 31 -14.29 10.01 1.48
CA TRP A 31 -13.72 8.69 1.22
C TRP A 31 -14.81 7.68 0.86
N TRP A 32 -14.43 6.65 0.11
CA TRP A 32 -15.27 5.52 -0.29
C TRP A 32 -14.69 4.24 0.29
N SER A 33 -15.49 3.50 1.06
CA SER A 33 -15.09 2.15 1.47
C SER A 33 -15.31 1.16 0.34
N MET A 34 -14.26 0.46 -0.05
CA MET A 34 -14.33 -0.71 -0.91
C MET A 34 -14.46 -1.95 -0.02
N GLY A 35 -15.70 -2.41 0.18
CA GLY A 35 -16.00 -3.63 0.94
C GLY A 35 -17.03 -3.44 2.06
N MET A 36 -16.99 -4.36 3.02
CA MET A 36 -18.02 -4.57 4.05
C MET A 36 -18.10 -3.46 5.10
N LEU A 37 -18.70 -2.32 4.75
CA LEU A 37 -19.20 -1.39 5.76
C LEU A 37 -20.61 -1.76 6.23
N TYR A 38 -21.43 -2.39 5.38
CA TYR A 38 -22.79 -2.85 5.72
C TYR A 38 -23.19 -3.98 4.78
N PRO A 39 -23.93 -5.04 5.22
CA PRO A 39 -24.36 -5.40 6.58
C PRO A 39 -23.35 -6.18 7.44
N GLU A 40 -22.27 -6.69 6.87
CA GLU A 40 -21.32 -7.57 7.55
C GLU A 40 -20.43 -6.81 8.54
N GLY A 41 -20.14 -5.53 8.27
CA GLY A 41 -19.49 -4.64 9.22
C GLY A 41 -20.22 -4.58 10.57
N ARG A 42 -21.58 -4.58 10.56
CA ARG A 42 -22.41 -4.61 11.79
C ARG A 42 -22.31 -5.93 12.53
N ARG A 43 -22.26 -7.05 11.81
CA ARG A 43 -22.08 -8.38 12.42
C ARG A 43 -20.71 -8.47 13.07
N TYR A 44 -19.68 -8.02 12.35
CA TYR A 44 -18.31 -7.98 12.85
C TYR A 44 -18.16 -7.07 14.08
N SER A 45 -18.69 -5.83 14.03
CA SER A 45 -18.64 -4.91 15.16
C SER A 45 -19.33 -5.47 16.41
N SER A 46 -20.44 -6.19 16.21
CA SER A 46 -21.16 -6.89 17.28
C SER A 46 -20.32 -8.04 17.85
N ALA A 47 -19.72 -8.88 16.99
CA ALA A 47 -18.90 -10.02 17.40
C ALA A 47 -17.67 -9.62 18.22
N ILE A 48 -17.09 -8.45 17.94
CA ILE A 48 -15.87 -7.99 18.60
C ILE A 48 -16.10 -6.99 19.74
N GLY A 49 -17.37 -6.64 20.02
CA GLY A 49 -17.76 -5.71 21.07
C GLY A 49 -17.38 -4.25 20.80
N CYS A 50 -17.46 -3.76 19.56
CA CYS A 50 -17.21 -2.35 19.24
C CYS A 50 -18.42 -1.67 18.59
N ALA A 51 -18.55 -0.36 18.75
CA ALA A 51 -19.59 0.38 18.05
C ALA A 51 -19.27 0.46 16.55
N HIS A 52 -20.30 0.24 15.73
CA HIS A 52 -20.20 0.39 14.28
C HIS A 52 -20.10 1.88 13.91
N PRO A 53 -19.22 2.28 12.98
CA PRO A 53 -19.20 3.66 12.50
C PRO A 53 -20.57 4.06 11.90
N HIS A 54 -21.01 5.29 12.16
CA HIS A 54 -22.22 5.82 11.55
C HIS A 54 -21.90 6.25 10.10
N GLY A 55 -22.47 5.54 9.13
CA GLY A 55 -22.42 5.91 7.71
C GLY A 55 -23.81 5.88 7.10
N ARG A 56 -24.07 6.78 6.14
CA ARG A 56 -25.26 6.66 5.29
C ARG A 56 -24.95 5.61 4.22
N ARG A 57 -25.74 4.55 4.14
CA ARG A 57 -25.73 3.66 2.97
C ARG A 57 -26.08 4.50 1.76
N ILE A 58 -25.19 4.53 0.77
CA ILE A 58 -25.42 5.29 -0.45
C ILE A 58 -26.13 4.36 -1.41
N GLU A 59 -27.45 4.50 -1.55
CA GLU A 59 -28.17 3.68 -2.52
C GLU A 59 -27.68 4.01 -3.95
N PRO A 60 -27.61 3.02 -4.87
CA PRO A 60 -27.21 3.26 -6.26
C PRO A 60 -27.98 4.37 -6.98
N SER A 61 -29.15 4.76 -6.47
CA SER A 61 -30.04 5.80 -7.01
C SER A 61 -29.71 7.23 -6.56
N ASP A 62 -28.80 7.47 -5.60
CA ASP A 62 -28.54 8.81 -5.06
C ASP A 62 -27.69 9.65 -6.05
N ARG A 63 -28.34 10.55 -6.82
CA ARG A 63 -27.77 11.30 -7.97
C ARG A 63 -26.76 12.41 -7.61
N ARG A 64 -26.53 12.72 -6.33
CA ARG A 64 -25.63 13.81 -5.88
C ARG A 64 -24.16 13.41 -5.80
N LEU A 65 -23.85 12.15 -6.09
CA LEU A 65 -22.51 11.59 -6.17
C LEU A 65 -22.48 10.69 -7.42
N PRO A 66 -21.30 10.43 -8.04
CA PRO A 66 -21.23 9.37 -9.04
C PRO A 66 -21.71 8.10 -8.34
N GLN A 67 -22.88 7.62 -8.75
CA GLN A 67 -23.52 6.42 -8.24
C GLN A 67 -22.47 5.33 -8.11
N ARG A 68 -22.35 4.68 -6.94
CA ARG A 68 -21.96 3.26 -6.78
C ARG A 68 -21.52 2.91 -5.35
N ASP A 69 -22.48 2.57 -4.49
CA ASP A 69 -22.21 1.53 -3.49
C ASP A 69 -21.95 0.23 -4.25
N ARG A 70 -20.71 -0.27 -4.12
CA ARG A 70 -20.19 -1.43 -4.85
C ARG A 70 -19.63 -2.47 -3.89
N SER A 71 -20.34 -2.75 -2.80
CA SER A 71 -20.21 -3.99 -2.05
C SER A 71 -20.62 -5.22 -2.90
N TRP A 72 -19.92 -5.51 -4.00
CA TRP A 72 -20.24 -6.64 -4.90
C TRP A 72 -19.64 -7.97 -4.43
N PHE A 73 -18.63 -7.93 -3.55
CA PHE A 73 -18.10 -9.10 -2.87
C PHE A 73 -18.62 -9.13 -1.43
N SER A 74 -19.90 -9.50 -1.30
CA SER A 74 -20.45 -10.03 -0.05
C SER A 74 -20.26 -11.54 -0.11
N TYR A 75 -19.61 -12.12 0.89
CA TYR A 75 -19.57 -13.58 1.04
C TYR A 75 -20.58 -13.99 2.11
N ASN A 76 -21.32 -15.04 1.82
CA ASN A 76 -22.54 -15.41 2.52
C ASN A 76 -22.28 -16.19 3.82
N SER A 77 -21.08 -16.09 4.41
CA SER A 77 -20.61 -16.98 5.46
C SER A 77 -20.44 -16.30 6.81
N ASP A 78 -20.68 -17.06 7.90
CA ASP A 78 -20.62 -16.57 9.29
C ASP A 78 -19.21 -16.11 9.67
N LEU A 79 -18.94 -14.82 9.52
CA LEU A 79 -17.66 -14.23 9.89
C LEU A 79 -17.32 -14.45 11.35
N THR A 80 -16.25 -15.20 11.59
CA THR A 80 -15.68 -15.38 12.92
C THR A 80 -14.32 -14.69 12.94
N PRO A 81 -14.17 -13.57 13.66
CA PRO A 81 -12.89 -12.89 13.81
C PRO A 81 -11.79 -13.84 14.28
N GLY A 82 -10.62 -13.77 13.64
CA GLY A 82 -9.48 -14.63 13.94
C GLY A 82 -9.49 -15.99 13.22
N ILE A 83 -10.57 -16.35 12.51
CA ILE A 83 -10.65 -17.61 11.76
C ILE A 83 -10.44 -17.33 10.27
N MET A 84 -9.33 -17.80 9.71
CA MET A 84 -8.99 -17.62 8.31
C MET A 84 -10.05 -18.19 7.37
N ARG A 85 -10.41 -17.45 6.30
CA ARG A 85 -11.34 -17.92 5.27
C ARG A 85 -10.90 -17.56 3.86
N LYS A 86 -11.09 -18.51 2.94
CA LYS A 86 -10.85 -18.30 1.50
C LYS A 86 -11.62 -17.10 0.95
N ASP A 87 -12.91 -17.00 1.28
CA ASP A 87 -13.78 -15.96 0.72
C ASP A 87 -13.39 -14.55 1.20
N SER A 88 -12.91 -14.43 2.45
CA SER A 88 -12.48 -13.14 2.98
C SER A 88 -11.15 -12.70 2.35
N GLY A 89 -10.22 -13.64 2.14
CA GLY A 89 -8.99 -13.40 1.37
C GLY A 89 -9.25 -13.03 -0.09
N ALA A 90 -10.24 -13.66 -0.75
CA ALA A 90 -10.65 -13.35 -2.11
C ALA A 90 -11.27 -11.94 -2.21
N ALA A 91 -12.12 -11.59 -1.25
CA ALA A 91 -12.76 -10.29 -1.17
C ALA A 91 -11.74 -9.17 -0.95
N ALA A 92 -10.78 -9.34 -0.02
CA ALA A 92 -9.71 -8.38 0.24
C ALA A 92 -8.93 -8.02 -1.03
N ARG A 93 -8.54 -9.04 -1.80
CA ARG A 93 -7.86 -8.88 -3.09
C ARG A 93 -8.74 -8.14 -4.11
N ALA A 94 -10.02 -8.48 -4.20
CA ALA A 94 -10.96 -7.83 -5.11
C ALA A 94 -11.16 -6.34 -4.78
N TYR A 95 -11.11 -5.96 -3.50
CA TYR A 95 -11.20 -4.56 -3.08
C TYR A 95 -10.01 -3.74 -3.57
N VAL A 96 -8.79 -4.29 -3.50
CA VAL A 96 -7.57 -3.64 -4.01
C VAL A 96 -7.60 -3.54 -5.53
N ASP A 97 -7.89 -4.64 -6.23
CA ASP A 97 -8.04 -4.64 -7.70
C ASP A 97 -8.98 -3.54 -8.16
N ARG A 98 -10.11 -3.40 -7.44
CA ARG A 98 -11.10 -2.41 -7.80
C ARG A 98 -10.66 -0.99 -7.50
N ALA A 99 -10.13 -0.74 -6.30
CA ALA A 99 -9.64 0.58 -5.92
C ALA A 99 -8.57 1.08 -6.90
N THR A 100 -7.69 0.19 -7.37
CA THR A 100 -6.69 0.50 -8.40
C THR A 100 -7.34 0.89 -9.72
N LYS A 101 -8.34 0.13 -10.20
CA LYS A 101 -9.07 0.47 -11.42
C LYS A 101 -9.84 1.78 -11.33
N ASP A 102 -10.36 2.13 -10.15
CA ASP A 102 -11.05 3.41 -9.94
C ASP A 102 -10.05 4.57 -9.89
N ALA A 103 -8.86 4.38 -9.32
CA ALA A 103 -7.79 5.38 -9.34
C ALA A 103 -7.26 5.62 -10.77
N LEU A 104 -7.05 4.57 -11.55
CA LEU A 104 -6.64 4.66 -12.96
C LEU A 104 -7.67 5.36 -13.86
N LYS A 105 -8.94 5.39 -13.44
CA LYS A 105 -10.03 6.13 -14.10
C LYS A 105 -10.26 7.53 -13.52
N GLU A 106 -9.41 7.95 -12.57
CA GLU A 106 -9.53 9.22 -11.85
C GLU A 106 -10.85 9.37 -11.07
N GLU A 107 -11.57 8.27 -10.78
CA GLU A 107 -12.79 8.29 -9.96
C GLU A 107 -12.46 8.57 -8.48
N VAL A 108 -11.29 8.12 -8.06
CA VAL A 108 -10.64 8.44 -6.78
C VAL A 108 -9.23 8.94 -7.03
N ALA A 109 -8.74 9.78 -6.15
CA ALA A 109 -7.43 10.42 -6.29
C ALA A 109 -6.32 9.68 -5.53
N GLY A 110 -6.65 8.60 -4.84
CA GLY A 110 -5.71 7.78 -4.09
C GLY A 110 -6.39 6.61 -3.39
N ILE A 111 -5.57 5.66 -2.95
CA ILE A 111 -6.01 4.40 -2.34
C ILE A 111 -5.30 4.21 -1.01
N VAL A 112 -6.06 3.83 0.01
CA VAL A 112 -5.56 3.36 1.31
C VAL A 112 -5.96 1.89 1.43
N THR A 113 -4.97 1.02 1.64
CA THR A 113 -5.22 -0.41 1.78
C THR A 113 -5.06 -0.88 3.21
N LEU A 114 -6.05 -1.58 3.74
CA LEU A 114 -5.94 -2.32 5.01
C LEU A 114 -5.19 -3.64 4.82
N PRO A 115 -4.66 -4.26 5.89
CA PRO A 115 -3.99 -5.54 5.81
C PRO A 115 -4.82 -6.65 5.14
N VAL A 116 -4.10 -7.58 4.50
CA VAL A 116 -4.66 -8.79 3.90
C VAL A 116 -3.94 -10.02 4.47
N ASN A 117 -4.67 -11.12 4.63
CA ASN A 117 -4.06 -12.41 4.91
C ASN A 117 -3.65 -13.09 3.60
N LYS A 118 -2.34 -13.12 3.32
CA LYS A 118 -1.80 -13.72 2.09
C LYS A 118 -2.14 -15.20 1.96
N GLU A 119 -2.14 -15.95 3.06
CA GLU A 119 -2.48 -17.38 3.04
C GLU A 119 -3.95 -17.58 2.64
N ALA A 120 -4.86 -16.81 3.25
CA ALA A 120 -6.28 -16.82 2.91
C ALA A 120 -6.53 -16.45 1.44
N THR A 121 -5.87 -15.40 0.95
CA THR A 121 -6.00 -14.97 -0.45
C THR A 121 -5.48 -16.04 -1.40
N ARG A 122 -4.37 -16.71 -1.06
CA ARG A 122 -3.76 -17.77 -1.88
C ARG A 122 -4.62 -19.02 -2.04
N LEU A 123 -5.61 -19.25 -1.15
CA LEU A 123 -6.63 -20.28 -1.33
C LEU A 123 -7.53 -20.02 -2.56
N SER A 124 -7.61 -18.77 -3.01
CA SER A 124 -8.37 -18.33 -4.20
C SER A 124 -7.50 -17.88 -5.37
N ASP A 125 -6.29 -17.37 -5.09
CA ASP A 125 -5.30 -16.93 -6.08
C ASP A 125 -3.89 -17.43 -5.67
N PRO A 126 -3.47 -18.63 -6.12
CA PRO A 126 -2.19 -19.23 -5.75
C PRO A 126 -0.94 -18.40 -6.12
N HIS A 127 -1.08 -17.38 -6.96
CA HIS A 127 0.02 -16.52 -7.40
C HIS A 127 0.06 -15.18 -6.66
N PHE A 128 -0.88 -14.91 -5.75
CA PHE A 128 -0.89 -13.68 -4.98
C PHE A 128 0.38 -13.55 -4.11
N ILE A 129 1.09 -12.43 -4.30
CA ILE A 129 2.31 -12.07 -3.55
C ILE A 129 1.99 -11.02 -2.48
N GLY A 130 1.25 -9.97 -2.85
CA GLY A 130 0.94 -8.83 -2.00
C GLY A 130 0.25 -7.70 -2.75
N HIS A 131 -0.09 -6.64 -2.02
CA HIS A 131 -0.73 -5.45 -2.61
C HIS A 131 0.19 -4.73 -3.59
N THR A 132 1.47 -4.57 -3.25
CA THR A 132 2.42 -3.85 -4.08
C THR A 132 2.53 -4.48 -5.46
N GLU A 133 2.68 -5.79 -5.53
CA GLU A 133 2.79 -6.52 -6.80
C GLU A 133 1.46 -6.50 -7.58
N LEU A 134 0.33 -6.66 -6.90
CA LEU A 134 -0.99 -6.57 -7.54
C LEU A 134 -1.24 -5.18 -8.15
N ILE A 135 -0.96 -4.12 -7.41
CA ILE A 135 -1.14 -2.74 -7.87
C ILE A 135 -0.19 -2.45 -9.03
N ALA A 136 1.08 -2.84 -8.92
CA ALA A 136 2.07 -2.64 -9.98
C ALA A 136 1.64 -3.33 -11.29
N GLN A 137 1.15 -4.57 -11.20
CA GLN A 137 0.62 -5.31 -12.35
C GLN A 137 -0.58 -4.60 -12.99
N LEU A 138 -1.53 -4.10 -12.17
CA LEU A 138 -2.72 -3.41 -12.68
C LEU A 138 -2.41 -2.04 -13.29
N CYS A 139 -1.38 -1.37 -12.80
CA CYS A 139 -0.88 -0.11 -13.34
C CYS A 139 0.08 -0.31 -14.54
N ASP A 140 0.39 -1.55 -14.92
CA ASP A 140 1.38 -1.90 -15.94
C ASP A 140 2.76 -1.25 -15.70
N VAL A 141 3.20 -1.23 -14.43
CA VAL A 141 4.50 -0.67 -14.04
C VAL A 141 5.44 -1.74 -13.50
N GLN A 142 6.68 -1.71 -13.98
CA GLN A 142 7.76 -2.57 -13.49
C GLN A 142 8.67 -1.85 -12.49
N ASN A 143 8.67 -0.51 -12.53
CA ASN A 143 9.50 0.30 -11.65
C ASN A 143 8.67 0.92 -10.52
N TYR A 144 8.76 0.33 -9.34
CA TYR A 144 8.15 0.84 -8.10
C TYR A 144 9.10 0.60 -6.92
N SER A 145 8.89 1.34 -5.84
CA SER A 145 9.65 1.22 -4.60
C SER A 145 8.73 1.35 -3.39
N MET A 146 9.12 0.71 -2.28
CA MET A 146 8.45 0.85 -1.00
C MET A 146 9.07 2.01 -0.23
N MET A 147 8.23 2.95 0.21
CA MET A 147 8.61 4.07 1.06
C MET A 147 7.82 4.01 2.36
N LEU A 148 8.52 4.08 3.50
CA LEU A 148 7.93 4.26 4.83
C LEU A 148 8.09 5.72 5.22
N VAL A 149 7.03 6.34 5.73
CA VAL A 149 6.98 7.79 5.99
C VAL A 149 6.51 8.06 7.42
N THR A 150 7.21 8.95 8.11
CA THR A 150 6.78 9.62 9.34
C THR A 150 6.67 11.12 9.08
N ASP A 151 6.30 11.90 10.11
CA ASP A 151 6.27 13.37 10.00
C ASP A 151 7.67 13.96 9.73
N ASP A 152 8.74 13.28 10.15
CA ASP A 152 10.11 13.79 10.08
C ASP A 152 10.95 13.15 8.96
N VAL A 153 10.68 11.91 8.57
CA VAL A 153 11.54 11.15 7.63
C VAL A 153 10.75 10.24 6.70
N ALA A 154 11.21 10.17 5.45
CA ALA A 154 10.77 9.20 4.46
C ALA A 154 11.93 8.29 4.05
N VAL A 155 11.71 6.97 4.09
CA VAL A 155 12.74 5.95 3.81
C VAL A 155 12.27 5.03 2.69
N SER A 156 12.94 5.13 1.54
CA SER A 156 12.79 4.20 0.43
C SER A 156 13.80 3.06 0.52
N HIS A 157 13.38 1.85 0.15
CA HIS A 157 14.22 0.66 0.22
C HIS A 157 14.70 0.21 -1.17
N VAL A 158 16.00 -0.06 -1.32
CA VAL A 158 16.56 -0.62 -2.58
C VAL A 158 16.08 -2.05 -2.82
N SER A 159 15.93 -2.82 -1.74
CA SER A 159 15.34 -4.15 -1.73
C SER A 159 14.41 -4.28 -0.52
N THR A 160 13.39 -5.14 -0.63
CA THR A 160 12.39 -5.34 0.43
C THR A 160 12.53 -6.74 1.04
N HIS A 161 11.50 -7.58 0.94
CA HIS A 161 11.44 -8.89 1.60
C HIS A 161 12.19 -9.96 0.80
N VAL A 162 13.53 -9.90 0.82
CA VAL A 162 14.42 -10.88 0.17
C VAL A 162 15.49 -11.39 1.14
N PRO A 163 16.09 -12.57 0.90
CA PRO A 163 17.24 -13.02 1.69
C PRO A 163 18.37 -11.99 1.66
N LEU A 164 19.11 -11.85 2.76
CA LEU A 164 20.17 -10.84 2.87
C LEU A 164 21.21 -10.93 1.74
N THR A 165 21.59 -12.14 1.35
CA THR A 165 22.48 -12.37 0.21
C THR A 165 21.92 -11.84 -1.11
N ARG A 166 20.60 -11.90 -1.31
CA ARG A 166 19.92 -11.29 -2.47
C ARG A 166 19.80 -9.77 -2.34
N ALA A 167 19.56 -9.26 -1.13
CA ALA A 167 19.53 -7.83 -0.87
C ALA A 167 20.86 -7.17 -1.28
N ILE A 168 21.99 -7.78 -0.90
CA ILE A 168 23.35 -7.37 -1.30
C ILE A 168 23.47 -7.37 -2.83
N GLN A 169 23.09 -8.46 -3.50
CA GLN A 169 23.14 -8.58 -4.97
C GLN A 169 22.25 -7.57 -5.71
N HIS A 170 21.16 -7.11 -5.10
CA HIS A 170 20.26 -6.12 -5.70
C HIS A 170 20.85 -4.71 -5.71
N VAL A 171 21.92 -4.44 -4.94
CA VAL A 171 22.61 -3.15 -4.92
C VAL A 171 23.45 -2.99 -6.19
N THR A 172 22.77 -2.65 -7.27
CA THR A 172 23.38 -2.32 -8.56
C THR A 172 23.21 -0.83 -8.82
N LYS A 173 24.12 -0.24 -9.61
CA LYS A 173 24.04 1.17 -10.00
C LYS A 173 22.65 1.55 -10.51
N HIS A 174 22.11 0.74 -11.42
CA HIS A 174 20.79 0.96 -12.02
C HIS A 174 19.67 0.95 -10.97
N LYS A 175 19.63 -0.06 -10.09
CA LYS A 175 18.56 -0.18 -9.09
C LYS A 175 18.63 0.95 -8.07
N VAL A 176 19.83 1.29 -7.58
CA VAL A 176 20.03 2.40 -6.64
C VAL A 176 19.58 3.72 -7.25
N ARG A 177 20.03 4.03 -8.48
CA ARG A 177 19.64 5.23 -9.20
C ARG A 177 18.12 5.31 -9.38
N SER A 178 17.50 4.23 -9.83
CA SER A 178 16.05 4.15 -10.04
C SER A 178 15.26 4.46 -8.77
N VAL A 179 15.72 3.96 -7.61
CA VAL A 179 15.10 4.26 -6.31
C VAL A 179 15.33 5.70 -5.87
N ILE A 180 16.52 6.26 -6.11
CA ILE A 180 16.82 7.68 -5.86
C ILE A 180 15.88 8.57 -6.68
N GLU A 181 15.70 8.29 -7.97
CA GLU A 181 14.84 9.07 -8.88
C GLU A 181 13.35 8.95 -8.52
N LEU A 182 12.87 7.75 -8.20
CA LEU A 182 11.49 7.56 -7.73
C LEU A 182 11.24 8.33 -6.43
N THR A 183 12.18 8.24 -5.48
CA THR A 183 12.08 8.93 -4.19
C THR A 183 12.04 10.44 -4.39
N HIS A 184 12.94 10.99 -5.22
CA HIS A 184 12.96 12.41 -5.53
C HIS A 184 11.65 12.85 -6.16
N THR A 185 11.22 12.17 -7.22
CA THR A 185 9.98 12.50 -7.94
C THR A 185 8.76 12.48 -7.02
N THR A 186 8.66 11.47 -6.13
CA THR A 186 7.57 11.40 -5.16
C THR A 186 7.63 12.57 -4.16
N LEU A 187 8.79 12.87 -3.59
CA LEU A 187 8.94 13.92 -2.58
C LEU A 187 8.83 15.34 -3.17
N SER A 188 9.18 15.54 -4.45
CA SER A 188 9.03 16.82 -5.14
C SER A 188 7.58 17.28 -5.24
N THR A 189 6.61 16.37 -5.08
CA THR A 189 5.18 16.74 -5.00
C THR A 189 4.78 17.37 -3.66
N HIS A 190 5.64 17.27 -2.64
CA HIS A 190 5.39 17.76 -1.28
C HIS A 190 6.40 18.82 -0.82
N SER A 191 7.62 18.82 -1.37
CA SER A 191 8.71 19.73 -0.98
C SER A 191 9.52 20.14 -2.20
N GLU A 192 9.80 21.43 -2.35
CA GLU A 192 10.73 21.93 -3.36
C GLU A 192 12.16 21.47 -3.02
N ASN A 193 12.83 20.85 -4.00
CA ASN A 193 14.22 20.36 -3.88
C ASN A 193 14.47 19.39 -2.70
N PRO A 194 13.80 18.21 -2.68
CA PRO A 194 13.95 17.27 -1.58
C PRO A 194 15.39 16.75 -1.51
N ARG A 195 15.98 16.81 -0.30
CA ARG A 195 17.33 16.28 -0.07
C ARG A 195 17.26 14.78 0.22
N ILE A 196 18.03 14.00 -0.53
CA ILE A 196 18.09 12.54 -0.37
C ILE A 196 19.45 12.14 0.19
N ALA A 197 19.43 11.51 1.36
CA ALA A 197 20.58 10.79 1.89
C ALA A 197 20.52 9.32 1.43
N VAL A 198 21.66 8.77 1.02
CA VAL A 198 21.78 7.37 0.58
C VAL A 198 22.68 6.64 1.55
N CYS A 199 22.16 5.59 2.18
CA CYS A 199 22.93 4.74 3.08
C CYS A 199 23.95 3.90 2.28
N GLY A 200 25.12 3.65 2.87
CA GLY A 200 26.03 2.61 2.39
C GLY A 200 25.39 1.23 2.56
N LEU A 201 25.79 0.28 1.72
CA LEU A 201 25.51 -1.13 1.89
C LEU A 201 26.44 -1.72 2.96
N ASN A 202 27.73 -1.41 2.86
CA ASN A 202 28.74 -1.93 3.77
C ASN A 202 28.85 -1.05 5.02
N PRO A 203 29.26 -1.62 6.18
CA PRO A 203 29.64 -0.82 7.33
C PRO A 203 30.65 0.26 6.93
N HIS A 204 30.50 1.46 7.51
CA HIS A 204 31.36 2.60 7.19
C HIS A 204 31.37 3.00 5.69
N ALA A 205 30.33 2.60 4.93
CA ALA A 205 30.29 2.79 3.49
C ALA A 205 31.58 2.28 2.81
N SER A 206 31.95 1.04 3.16
CA SER A 206 33.14 0.33 2.70
C SER A 206 34.49 0.78 3.25
N GLU A 207 34.59 1.89 3.99
CA GLU A 207 35.85 2.40 4.53
C GLU A 207 36.96 2.44 3.45
N ASN A 208 36.70 3.18 2.36
CA ASN A 208 37.58 3.31 1.19
C ASN A 208 37.97 1.98 0.50
N GLY A 209 37.13 0.95 0.60
CA GLY A 209 37.34 -0.35 -0.03
C GLY A 209 37.78 -1.45 0.95
N LEU A 210 38.04 -1.10 2.22
CA LEU A 210 38.46 -2.07 3.23
C LEU A 210 37.38 -3.11 3.55
N PHE A 211 36.10 -2.73 3.47
CA PHE A 211 34.96 -3.60 3.81
C PHE A 211 34.09 -4.01 2.61
N GLY A 212 34.58 -3.80 1.38
CA GLY A 212 33.86 -4.12 0.15
C GLY A 212 33.99 -3.02 -0.90
N ASP A 213 33.51 -3.24 -2.12
CA ASP A 213 33.65 -2.29 -3.24
C ASP A 213 32.30 -1.79 -3.78
N GLU A 214 31.18 -2.25 -3.23
CA GLU A 214 29.83 -1.99 -3.73
C GLU A 214 29.49 -0.49 -3.77
N GLU A 215 29.97 0.30 -2.81
CA GLU A 215 29.84 1.75 -2.80
C GLU A 215 30.50 2.37 -4.03
N LYS A 216 31.77 2.00 -4.30
CA LYS A 216 32.54 2.53 -5.43
C LYS A 216 31.98 2.05 -6.77
N GLN A 217 31.53 0.79 -6.84
CA GLN A 217 31.07 0.17 -8.08
C GLN A 217 29.62 0.52 -8.43
N HIS A 218 28.77 0.75 -7.44
CA HIS A 218 27.32 0.87 -7.65
C HIS A 218 26.69 2.12 -7.02
N ILE A 219 26.92 2.38 -5.73
CA ILE A 219 26.17 3.43 -5.01
C ILE A 219 26.65 4.84 -5.38
N THR A 220 27.95 5.13 -5.23
CA THR A 220 28.54 6.44 -5.55
C THR A 220 28.34 6.82 -7.02
N PRO A 221 28.53 5.91 -8.01
CA PRO A 221 28.21 6.22 -9.40
C PRO A 221 26.72 6.51 -9.63
N ALA A 222 25.79 5.87 -8.91
CA ALA A 222 24.36 6.16 -9.02
C ALA A 222 24.03 7.57 -8.49
N ILE A 223 24.56 7.94 -7.31
CA ILE A 223 24.39 9.28 -6.72
C ILE A 223 24.92 10.36 -7.67
N ASN A 224 26.15 10.19 -8.17
CA ASN A 224 26.79 11.15 -9.06
C ASN A 224 25.98 11.35 -10.36
N GLU A 225 25.37 10.28 -10.87
CA GLU A 225 24.55 10.36 -12.08
C GLU A 225 23.22 11.07 -11.81
N SER A 226 22.52 10.74 -10.72
CA SER A 226 21.29 11.43 -10.32
C SER A 226 21.51 12.93 -10.09
N ASN A 227 22.59 13.31 -9.40
CA ASN A 227 22.93 14.72 -9.18
C ASN A 227 23.13 15.52 -10.47
N ARG A 228 23.64 14.89 -11.54
CA ARG A 228 23.80 15.56 -12.85
C ARG A 228 22.48 15.76 -13.58
N SER A 229 21.45 14.98 -13.26
CA SER A 229 20.12 15.08 -13.91
C SER A 229 19.21 16.13 -13.27
N TRP A 230 19.58 16.64 -12.09
CA TRP A 230 18.77 17.62 -11.34
C TRP A 230 19.41 19.02 -11.25
N ASN A 231 20.66 19.16 -11.70
CA ASN A 231 21.33 20.44 -11.93
C ASN A 231 21.25 20.81 -13.42
#